data_AF-A0A0B2UVT2-F1
#
_entry.id   AF-A0A0B2UVT2-F1
#
_cell.length_a   1.000
_cell.length_b   1.000
_cell.length_c   1.000
_cell.angle_alpha   90.00
_cell.angle_beta   90.00
_cell.angle_gamma   90.00
#
_symmetry.space_group_name_H-M   'P 1'
#
loop_
_entity.id
_entity.type
_entity.pdbx_description
1 polymer ?
#
loop_
_entity_poly.entity_id
_entity_poly.type
_entity_poly.pdbx_seq_one_letter_code
_entity_poly.pdbx_strand_id
1 'polypeptide(L)'
;MVVLFSQHSSFHSQTGCVRIALGYWLLEETERCCRHSIIKPACVPISVISLFILMIVFFPLFNDDAIDSALTRYERSGVCNEPSYRFVVESIPTNVTFTNFTKNPSTYEIWRRLLADSKSTLDVAALYWNLRDGTHYPTAWQGNDIFSGFVAAAKRNVKIRIAQNIASEQFAQLDSAYLASHGYASVRSLDFNKLLGSGVLHTKFWIVDVRHIYIGSANMDWKSLTEVKELGYVLWNCSCLASELLKIFIAYWKLGADGAKVPSKWPLSLRTVFNFSNPLHMTINDRNAFAFISVCLSTFCLIQIQYLFSFYENHLSLCQIRYLFFQNAFHSVI
;
A
#
# COMPACT_ATOMS: atom_id res chain seq x y z
N MET A 1 63.57 31.63 -21.20
CA MET A 1 63.93 31.98 -19.82
C MET A 1 63.78 30.68 -19.01
N VAL A 2 64.72 29.73 -19.04
CA VAL A 2 65.96 29.64 -18.20
C VAL A 2 65.63 30.11 -16.77
N VAL A 3 65.66 29.26 -15.73
CA VAL A 3 66.89 28.82 -15.03
C VAL A 3 66.64 27.51 -14.24
N LEU A 4 67.63 26.61 -14.31
CA LEU A 4 67.90 25.43 -13.47
C LEU A 4 68.29 25.82 -12.04
N PHE A 5 68.02 24.99 -11.02
CA PHE A 5 69.07 24.61 -10.06
C PHE A 5 68.88 23.18 -9.53
N SER A 6 69.98 22.44 -9.67
CA SER A 6 70.32 21.17 -9.05
C SER A 6 70.91 21.44 -7.67
N GLN A 7 70.65 20.58 -6.68
CA GLN A 7 71.72 20.12 -5.78
C GLN A 7 71.39 18.79 -5.11
N HIS A 8 72.38 17.89 -5.25
CA HIS A 8 72.59 16.63 -4.55
C HIS A 8 72.71 16.83 -3.03
N SER A 9 72.21 15.87 -2.24
CA SER A 9 73.06 15.06 -1.38
C SER A 9 72.31 13.86 -0.80
N SER A 10 72.96 12.72 -0.98
CA SER A 10 72.71 11.35 -0.54
C SER A 10 72.51 11.18 0.97
N PHE A 11 71.60 10.29 1.36
CA PHE A 11 71.86 9.35 2.45
C PHE A 11 71.29 7.96 2.13
N HIS A 12 72.17 6.97 2.26
CA HIS A 12 71.99 5.55 2.03
C HIS A 12 71.10 4.90 3.10
N SER A 13 70.20 4.01 2.69
CA SER A 13 69.90 2.72 3.33
C SER A 13 68.94 1.94 2.40
N GLN A 14 69.47 1.13 1.48
CA GLN A 14 69.33 -0.34 1.49
C GLN A 14 67.86 -0.77 1.68
N THR A 15 67.10 -1.09 0.64
CA THR A 15 67.25 -2.20 -0.33
C THR A 15 66.53 -1.78 -1.64
N GLY A 16 67.15 -1.71 -2.83
CA GLY A 16 67.82 -2.79 -3.55
C GLY A 16 66.78 -3.73 -4.18
N CYS A 17 66.10 -3.36 -5.28
CA CYS A 17 66.51 -3.86 -6.60
C CYS A 17 66.02 -2.94 -7.74
N VAL A 18 66.96 -2.35 -8.47
CA VAL A 18 66.74 -1.73 -9.78
C VAL A 18 67.34 -2.67 -10.82
N ARG A 19 66.58 -3.04 -11.85
CA ARG A 19 67.06 -3.04 -13.25
C ARG A 19 65.94 -3.32 -14.24
N ILE A 20 65.75 -2.35 -15.13
CA ILE A 20 65.21 -2.52 -16.47
C ILE A 20 66.38 -2.94 -17.35
N ALA A 21 66.27 -4.08 -18.05
CA ALA A 21 67.10 -4.40 -19.21
C ALA A 21 66.32 -5.32 -20.16
N LEU A 22 66.29 -4.92 -21.43
CA LEU A 22 65.74 -5.65 -22.57
C LEU A 22 66.53 -6.94 -22.84
N GLY A 23 65.84 -7.96 -23.35
CA GLY A 23 66.43 -8.97 -24.24
C GLY A 23 66.62 -10.36 -23.67
N TYR A 24 65.66 -11.25 -24.02
CA TYR A 24 65.82 -12.67 -24.35
C TYR A 24 66.57 -13.64 -23.43
N TRP A 25 65.80 -14.66 -23.01
CA TRP A 25 66.20 -15.98 -22.50
C TRP A 25 66.84 -16.04 -21.10
N LEU A 26 66.01 -16.32 -20.10
CA LEU A 26 66.24 -17.40 -19.13
C LEU A 26 64.92 -17.73 -18.43
N LEU A 27 64.33 -18.86 -18.85
CA LEU A 27 63.39 -19.64 -18.06
C LEU A 27 64.11 -20.07 -16.78
N GLU A 28 63.75 -19.52 -15.63
CA GLU A 28 63.65 -20.23 -14.34
C GLU A 28 63.29 -19.25 -13.22
N GLU A 29 62.47 -19.72 -12.27
CA GLU A 29 62.09 -19.06 -11.00
C GLU A 29 60.88 -18.11 -10.92
N THR A 30 59.79 -18.36 -11.68
CA THR A 30 58.45 -17.84 -11.28
C THR A 30 57.62 -18.80 -10.43
N GLU A 31 58.18 -19.92 -9.97
CA GLU A 31 57.46 -21.00 -9.27
C GLU A 31 57.29 -20.83 -7.75
N ARG A 32 57.38 -19.61 -7.18
CA ARG A 32 57.32 -19.44 -5.70
C ARG A 32 56.17 -18.62 -5.12
N CYS A 33 55.20 -18.17 -5.93
CA CYS A 33 54.02 -17.42 -5.42
C CYS A 33 52.71 -18.22 -5.36
N CYS A 34 52.68 -19.50 -5.75
CA CYS A 34 51.44 -20.27 -5.87
C CYS A 34 51.42 -21.57 -5.06
N ARG A 35 52.15 -21.64 -3.95
CA ARG A 35 51.99 -22.75 -2.99
C ARG A 35 50.95 -22.37 -1.94
N HIS A 36 49.71 -22.82 -2.16
CA HIS A 36 48.56 -22.79 -1.23
C HIS A 36 47.70 -21.52 -1.17
N SER A 37 47.21 -21.03 -2.31
CA SER A 37 45.98 -20.22 -2.28
C SER A 37 44.98 -20.73 -3.32
N ILE A 38 43.79 -21.08 -2.85
CA ILE A 38 42.67 -21.62 -3.64
C ILE A 38 42.17 -20.60 -4.69
N ILE A 39 42.62 -19.34 -4.62
CA ILE A 39 42.20 -18.26 -5.49
C ILE A 39 43.43 -17.67 -6.19
N LYS A 40 43.47 -17.77 -7.52
CA LYS A 40 44.51 -17.12 -8.33
C LYS A 40 44.40 -15.59 -8.16
N PRO A 41 45.51 -14.85 -8.01
CA PRO A 41 45.48 -13.39 -7.77
C PRO A 41 44.76 -12.60 -8.89
N ALA A 42 44.73 -13.13 -10.12
CA ALA A 42 43.99 -12.55 -11.24
C ALA A 42 42.45 -12.71 -11.14
N CYS A 43 41.94 -13.59 -10.27
CA CYS A 43 40.51 -13.83 -10.09
C CYS A 43 39.87 -12.86 -9.09
N VAL A 44 40.66 -12.26 -8.19
CA VAL A 44 40.16 -11.34 -7.16
C VAL A 44 39.47 -10.11 -7.77
N PRO A 45 40.04 -9.40 -8.76
CA PRO A 45 39.37 -8.24 -9.36
C PRO A 45 38.05 -8.62 -10.06
N ILE A 46 38.02 -9.78 -10.73
CA ILE A 46 36.84 -10.27 -11.46
C ILE A 46 35.73 -10.63 -10.47
N SER A 47 36.05 -11.32 -9.38
CA SER A 47 35.08 -11.65 -8.33
C SER A 47 34.53 -10.39 -7.65
N VAL A 48 35.35 -9.38 -7.40
CA VAL A 48 34.91 -8.10 -6.83
C VAL A 48 33.97 -7.37 -7.77
N ILE A 49 34.32 -7.25 -9.07
CA ILE A 49 33.45 -6.60 -10.06
C ILE A 49 32.13 -7.36 -10.22
N SER A 50 32.17 -8.69 -10.26
CA SER A 50 30.96 -9.52 -10.34
C SER A 50 30.05 -9.33 -9.11
N LEU A 51 30.63 -9.27 -7.90
CA LEU A 51 29.90 -8.98 -6.67
C LEU A 51 29.28 -7.57 -6.70
N PHE A 52 30.00 -6.56 -7.21
CA PHE A 52 29.49 -5.20 -7.36
C PHE A 52 28.34 -5.10 -8.36
N ILE A 53 28.44 -5.79 -9.50
CA ILE A 53 27.35 -5.85 -10.49
C ILE A 53 26.14 -6.57 -9.89
N LEU A 54 26.36 -7.68 -9.19
CA LEU A 54 25.31 -8.41 -8.49
C LEU A 54 24.66 -7.52 -7.41
N MET A 55 25.44 -6.77 -6.64
CA MET A 55 24.88 -5.75 -5.75
C MET A 55 24.10 -4.69 -6.52
N ILE A 56 24.63 -4.06 -7.56
CA ILE A 56 23.91 -2.98 -8.26
C ILE A 56 22.62 -3.45 -8.93
N VAL A 57 22.59 -4.69 -9.43
CA VAL A 57 21.42 -5.27 -10.09
C VAL A 57 20.38 -5.77 -9.08
N PHE A 58 20.83 -6.41 -8.00
CA PHE A 58 19.92 -7.02 -7.03
C PHE A 58 19.61 -6.12 -5.82
N PHE A 59 20.44 -5.13 -5.50
CA PHE A 59 20.20 -4.19 -4.41
C PHE A 59 18.94 -3.35 -4.63
N PRO A 60 18.62 -2.83 -5.84
CA PRO A 60 17.31 -2.22 -6.09
C PRO A 60 16.15 -3.21 -5.98
N LEU A 61 16.41 -4.52 -6.07
CA LEU A 61 15.43 -5.59 -5.91
C LEU A 61 15.17 -5.94 -4.43
N PHE A 62 16.11 -5.62 -3.55
CA PHE A 62 16.05 -5.92 -2.12
C PHE A 62 15.90 -4.67 -1.24
N ASN A 63 16.21 -3.47 -1.74
CA ASN A 63 16.22 -2.25 -0.94
C ASN A 63 14.85 -1.51 -0.99
N ASP A 64 13.82 -2.19 -0.51
CA ASP A 64 12.53 -1.58 -0.10
C ASP A 64 12.47 -1.42 1.45
N ASP A 65 13.63 -1.44 2.12
CA ASP A 65 13.76 -1.83 3.54
C ASP A 65 13.46 -0.75 4.58
N ALA A 66 13.17 0.50 4.19
CA ALA A 66 12.91 1.56 5.18
C ALA A 66 11.52 1.44 5.84
N ILE A 67 10.59 0.71 5.22
CA ILE A 67 9.22 0.48 5.73
C ILE A 67 9.15 -0.86 6.53
N ASP A 68 10.19 -1.68 6.47
CA ASP A 68 10.04 -3.13 6.71
C ASP A 68 10.21 -3.54 8.18
N SER A 69 11.20 -3.07 8.94
CA SER A 69 11.56 -3.74 10.22
C SER A 69 10.47 -3.81 11.32
N ALA A 70 9.58 -2.80 11.40
CA ALA A 70 8.46 -2.81 12.35
C ALA A 70 7.26 -3.62 11.82
N LEU A 71 7.04 -3.59 10.50
CA LEU A 71 5.99 -4.35 9.82
C LEU A 71 6.33 -5.85 9.78
N THR A 72 7.56 -6.23 9.46
CA THR A 72 8.00 -7.64 9.51
C THR A 72 7.88 -8.23 10.93
N ARG A 73 7.92 -7.40 11.98
CA ARG A 73 7.90 -7.86 13.37
C ARG A 73 6.50 -8.27 13.84
N TYR A 74 5.45 -7.53 13.48
CA TYR A 74 4.09 -7.93 13.86
C TYR A 74 3.65 -9.18 13.10
N GLU A 75 4.06 -9.34 11.84
CA GLU A 75 3.73 -10.53 11.05
C GLU A 75 4.29 -11.82 11.66
N ARG A 76 5.51 -11.77 12.20
CA ARG A 76 6.15 -12.93 12.86
C ARG A 76 5.59 -13.23 14.24
N SER A 77 5.29 -12.19 15.02
CA SER A 77 4.83 -12.36 16.41
C SER A 77 3.32 -12.57 16.52
N GLY A 78 2.56 -12.16 15.51
CA GLY A 78 1.11 -12.11 15.56
C GLY A 78 0.55 -11.00 16.46
N VAL A 79 1.40 -10.07 16.92
CA VAL A 79 1.04 -9.00 17.85
C VAL A 79 1.43 -7.63 17.29
N CYS A 80 0.46 -6.72 17.23
CA CYS A 80 0.67 -5.31 16.93
C CYS A 80 0.72 -4.50 18.23
N ASN A 81 1.89 -3.93 18.52
CA ASN A 81 2.14 -3.17 19.75
C ASN A 81 1.81 -1.66 19.61
N GLU A 82 1.35 -1.21 18.43
CA GLU A 82 0.95 0.19 18.22
C GLU A 82 -0.44 0.42 18.83
N PRO A 83 -0.62 1.45 19.68
CA PRO A 83 -1.95 1.85 20.13
C PRO A 83 -2.77 2.39 18.95
N SER A 84 -3.87 1.72 18.64
CA SER A 84 -4.79 2.12 17.58
C SER A 84 -6.11 2.67 18.13
N TYR A 85 -6.74 3.56 17.39
CA TYR A 85 -8.04 4.12 17.75
C TYR A 85 -9.08 3.84 16.67
N ARG A 86 -10.26 3.39 17.07
CA ARG A 86 -11.37 3.05 16.15
C ARG A 86 -12.60 3.86 16.49
N PHE A 87 -13.20 4.46 15.48
CA PHE A 87 -14.50 5.14 15.58
C PHE A 87 -15.46 4.58 14.55
N VAL A 88 -16.73 4.43 14.95
CA VAL A 88 -17.84 4.26 14.01
C VAL A 88 -18.03 5.59 13.29
N VAL A 89 -18.29 5.53 12.00
CA VAL A 89 -18.47 6.69 11.13
C VAL A 89 -19.77 6.51 10.36
N GLU A 90 -20.56 7.55 10.22
CA GLU A 90 -21.82 7.44 9.50
C GLU A 90 -22.22 8.68 8.71
N SER A 91 -22.91 8.50 7.61
CA SER A 91 -23.67 9.58 6.97
C SER A 91 -25.13 9.40 7.37
N ILE A 92 -25.80 10.49 7.75
CA ILE A 92 -27.25 10.52 7.96
C ILE A 92 -27.84 11.36 6.83
N PRO A 93 -28.84 10.86 6.10
CA PRO A 93 -29.50 11.64 5.06
C PRO A 93 -30.03 12.97 5.61
N THR A 94 -29.98 14.01 4.79
CA THR A 94 -30.55 15.30 5.17
C THR A 94 -32.04 15.17 5.53
N ASN A 95 -32.49 15.99 6.48
CA ASN A 95 -33.85 15.94 7.04
C ASN A 95 -34.26 14.63 7.74
N VAL A 96 -33.33 13.70 7.99
CA VAL A 96 -33.58 12.54 8.84
C VAL A 96 -33.05 12.80 10.25
N THR A 97 -33.93 12.71 11.24
CA THR A 97 -33.60 12.87 12.66
C THR A 97 -33.95 11.62 13.45
N PHE A 98 -33.03 11.16 14.30
CA PHE A 98 -33.28 10.06 15.23
C PHE A 98 -33.48 10.61 16.65
N THR A 99 -34.38 10.02 17.42
CA THR A 99 -34.70 10.47 18.78
C THR A 99 -33.76 9.89 19.84
N ASN A 100 -33.22 8.69 19.63
CA ASN A 100 -32.24 8.03 20.50
C ASN A 100 -31.10 7.48 19.65
N PHE A 101 -30.01 8.25 19.49
CA PHE A 101 -28.85 7.80 18.72
C PHE A 101 -27.53 8.23 19.36
N THR A 102 -26.51 7.40 19.17
CA THR A 102 -25.13 7.77 19.47
C THR A 102 -24.64 8.71 18.39
N LYS A 103 -24.17 9.90 18.75
CA LYS A 103 -23.61 10.85 17.79
C LYS A 103 -22.22 10.36 17.35
N ASN A 104 -22.15 9.74 16.17
CA ASN A 104 -20.89 9.36 15.54
C ASN A 104 -20.38 10.48 14.62
N PRO A 105 -19.06 10.58 14.37
CA PRO A 105 -18.49 11.45 13.34
C PRO A 105 -19.10 11.18 11.96
N SER A 106 -19.26 12.24 11.16
CA SER A 106 -19.80 12.05 9.81
C SER A 106 -18.77 11.45 8.85
N THR A 107 -19.20 10.70 7.84
CA THR A 107 -18.31 10.20 6.77
C THR A 107 -17.54 11.34 6.11
N TYR A 108 -18.24 12.44 5.81
CA TYR A 108 -17.64 13.66 5.26
C TYR A 108 -16.53 14.22 6.15
N GLU A 109 -16.79 14.40 7.45
CA GLU A 109 -15.79 14.94 8.38
C GLU A 109 -14.54 14.06 8.46
N ILE A 110 -14.72 12.74 8.49
CA ILE A 110 -13.61 11.79 8.54
C ILE A 110 -12.81 11.79 7.25
N TRP A 111 -13.47 11.76 6.09
CA TRP A 111 -12.79 11.82 4.79
C TRP A 111 -12.02 13.13 4.61
N ARG A 112 -12.62 14.27 4.99
CA ARG A 112 -11.96 15.57 4.97
C ARG A 112 -10.72 15.58 5.87
N ARG A 113 -10.81 15.01 7.07
CA ARG A 113 -9.68 14.91 8.00
C ARG A 113 -8.57 14.00 7.47
N LEU A 114 -8.91 12.84 6.94
CA LEU A 114 -7.94 11.92 6.32
C LEU A 114 -7.17 12.60 5.16
N LEU A 115 -7.87 13.35 4.32
CA LEU A 115 -7.27 14.15 3.25
C LEU A 115 -6.36 15.25 3.80
N ALA A 116 -6.78 15.98 4.83
CA ALA A 116 -5.98 17.04 5.44
C ALA A 116 -4.71 16.50 6.13
N ASP A 117 -4.83 15.37 6.83
CA ASP A 117 -3.77 14.78 7.63
C ASP A 117 -2.75 14.01 6.78
N SER A 118 -3.14 13.53 5.59
CA SER A 118 -2.25 12.80 4.66
C SER A 118 -0.95 13.55 4.31
N LYS A 119 0.18 12.83 4.39
CA LYS A 119 1.54 13.38 4.19
C LYS A 119 2.28 12.77 3.00
N SER A 120 2.09 11.47 2.73
CA SER A 120 2.95 10.69 1.84
C SER A 120 2.16 9.91 0.82
N THR A 121 1.17 9.10 1.24
CA THR A 121 0.41 8.21 0.36
C THR A 121 -1.08 8.20 0.69
N LEU A 122 -1.89 8.03 -0.34
CA LEU A 122 -3.33 7.81 -0.23
C LEU A 122 -3.75 6.75 -1.26
N ASP A 123 -4.16 5.59 -0.76
CA ASP A 123 -4.62 4.47 -1.57
C ASP A 123 -6.11 4.28 -1.40
N VAL A 124 -6.84 4.28 -2.51
CA VAL A 124 -8.31 4.27 -2.51
C VAL A 124 -8.83 3.12 -3.35
N ALA A 125 -9.64 2.25 -2.75
CA ALA A 125 -10.46 1.29 -3.48
C ALA A 125 -11.91 1.78 -3.49
N ALA A 126 -12.53 1.90 -4.67
CA ALA A 126 -13.90 2.38 -4.82
C ALA A 126 -14.62 1.73 -6.01
N LEU A 127 -15.95 1.60 -5.93
CA LEU A 127 -16.76 1.12 -7.06
C LEU A 127 -16.82 2.15 -8.19
N TYR A 128 -17.31 3.35 -7.89
CA TYR A 128 -17.47 4.44 -8.84
C TYR A 128 -17.23 5.80 -8.18
N TRP A 129 -17.09 6.85 -9.01
CA TRP A 129 -16.90 8.23 -8.58
C TRP A 129 -17.94 9.20 -9.15
N ASN A 130 -18.52 10.02 -8.29
CA ASN A 130 -19.55 11.03 -8.53
C ASN A 130 -19.58 12.08 -7.39
N LEU A 131 -18.42 12.61 -7.01
CA LEU A 131 -18.26 13.60 -5.95
C LEU A 131 -18.67 15.01 -6.40
N ARG A 132 -18.47 15.35 -7.68
CA ARG A 132 -18.83 16.66 -8.23
C ARG A 132 -20.20 16.61 -8.89
N ASP A 133 -21.18 17.23 -8.23
CA ASP A 133 -22.52 17.39 -8.79
C ASP A 133 -22.58 18.54 -9.80
N GLY A 134 -22.86 18.22 -11.07
CA GLY A 134 -23.02 19.22 -12.13
C GLY A 134 -24.34 19.99 -12.09
N THR A 135 -25.28 19.58 -11.24
CA THR A 135 -26.59 20.23 -11.10
C THR A 135 -26.66 21.23 -9.95
N HIS A 136 -25.58 21.37 -9.18
CA HIS A 136 -25.48 22.23 -8.00
C HIS A 136 -26.54 21.92 -6.93
N TYR A 137 -26.84 20.64 -6.70
CA TYR A 137 -27.75 20.23 -5.63
C TYR A 137 -27.29 20.83 -4.27
N PRO A 138 -28.20 21.37 -3.43
CA PRO A 138 -27.81 22.20 -2.28
C PRO A 138 -26.85 21.55 -1.28
N THR A 139 -26.88 20.22 -1.15
CA THR A 139 -26.07 19.45 -0.19
C THR A 139 -24.82 18.83 -0.84
N ALA A 140 -24.70 18.88 -2.16
CA ALA A 140 -23.58 18.28 -2.89
C ALA A 140 -22.24 18.99 -2.66
N TRP A 141 -22.22 20.14 -1.97
CA TRP A 141 -21.00 20.87 -1.63
C TRP A 141 -20.01 20.00 -0.82
N GLN A 142 -20.48 19.03 -0.01
CA GLN A 142 -19.59 18.12 0.72
C GLN A 142 -18.78 17.23 -0.25
N GLY A 143 -19.41 16.73 -1.31
CA GLY A 143 -18.69 15.97 -2.35
C GLY A 143 -17.66 16.83 -3.08
N ASN A 144 -18.04 18.07 -3.45
CA ASN A 144 -17.13 19.03 -4.08
C ASN A 144 -15.93 19.39 -3.18
N ASP A 145 -16.14 19.51 -1.87
CA ASP A 145 -15.09 19.76 -0.90
C ASP A 145 -14.13 18.56 -0.77
N ILE A 146 -14.66 17.33 -0.69
CA ILE A 146 -13.83 16.11 -0.71
C ILE A 146 -13.00 16.02 -1.99
N PHE A 147 -13.60 16.26 -3.15
CA PHE A 147 -12.88 16.29 -4.42
C PHE A 147 -11.75 17.32 -4.41
N SER A 148 -12.02 18.53 -3.90
CA SER A 148 -11.02 19.58 -3.73
C SER A 148 -9.91 19.16 -2.76
N GLY A 149 -10.25 18.40 -1.72
CA GLY A 149 -9.30 17.80 -0.79
C GLY A 149 -8.34 16.81 -1.44
N PHE A 150 -8.81 15.98 -2.38
CA PHE A 150 -7.93 15.11 -3.20
C PHE A 150 -6.92 15.95 -4.00
N VAL A 151 -7.38 16.99 -4.69
CA VAL A 151 -6.51 17.91 -5.44
C VAL A 151 -5.51 18.61 -4.51
N ALA A 152 -5.95 19.07 -3.34
CA ALA A 152 -5.09 19.71 -2.36
C ALA A 152 -4.04 18.74 -1.80
N ALA A 153 -4.39 17.48 -1.52
CA ALA A 153 -3.44 16.46 -1.09
C ALA A 153 -2.37 16.19 -2.16
N ALA A 154 -2.79 16.03 -3.42
CA ALA A 154 -1.85 15.85 -4.54
C ALA A 154 -0.89 17.04 -4.69
N LYS A 155 -1.39 18.28 -4.56
CA LYS A 155 -0.56 19.50 -4.58
C LYS A 155 0.44 19.58 -3.41
N ARG A 156 0.18 18.88 -2.30
CA ARG A 156 1.13 18.70 -1.19
C ARG A 156 2.11 17.54 -1.41
N ASN A 157 2.16 16.97 -2.61
CA ASN A 157 2.97 15.82 -3.01
C ASN A 157 2.57 14.48 -2.35
N VAL A 158 1.33 14.35 -1.89
CA VAL A 158 0.78 13.04 -1.49
C VAL A 158 0.62 12.18 -2.75
N LYS A 159 1.20 10.97 -2.76
CA LYS A 159 1.05 10.01 -3.85
C LYS A 159 -0.30 9.33 -3.77
N ILE A 160 -1.22 9.68 -4.67
CA ILE A 160 -2.57 9.13 -4.70
C ILE A 160 -2.68 7.98 -5.71
N ARG A 161 -3.12 6.80 -5.26
CA ARG A 161 -3.43 5.65 -6.12
C ARG A 161 -4.90 5.25 -5.96
N ILE A 162 -5.59 5.07 -7.06
CA ILE A 162 -7.01 4.71 -7.10
C ILE A 162 -7.16 3.37 -7.83
N ALA A 163 -7.64 2.35 -7.12
CA ALA A 163 -8.13 1.11 -7.70
C ALA A 163 -9.66 1.19 -7.78
N GLN A 164 -10.21 1.05 -8.98
CA GLN A 164 -11.66 1.22 -9.18
C GLN A 164 -12.25 0.15 -10.10
N ASN A 165 -13.57 0.08 -10.20
CA ASN A 165 -14.21 -0.70 -11.24
C ASN A 165 -13.97 -0.07 -12.62
N ILE A 166 -13.92 -0.87 -13.68
CA ILE A 166 -13.92 -0.36 -15.05
C ILE A 166 -15.14 0.55 -15.31
N ALA A 167 -14.93 1.58 -16.12
CA ALA A 167 -15.99 2.50 -16.48
C ALA A 167 -17.09 1.79 -17.28
N SER A 168 -18.33 2.18 -17.03
CA SER A 168 -19.52 1.74 -17.76
C SER A 168 -20.48 2.92 -17.93
N GLU A 169 -21.58 2.73 -18.67
CA GLU A 169 -22.64 3.75 -18.76
C GLU A 169 -23.19 4.13 -17.38
N GLN A 170 -23.29 3.17 -16.45
CA GLN A 170 -23.74 3.41 -15.07
C GLN A 170 -22.64 4.06 -14.20
N PHE A 171 -21.37 3.78 -14.49
CA PHE A 171 -20.24 4.21 -13.69
C PHE A 171 -19.19 4.88 -14.58
N ALA A 172 -19.41 6.16 -14.92
CA ALA A 172 -18.56 6.85 -15.90
C ALA A 172 -17.14 7.18 -15.41
N GLN A 173 -16.88 7.15 -14.08
CA GLN A 173 -15.57 7.44 -13.47
C GLN A 173 -14.97 8.82 -13.81
N LEU A 174 -15.81 9.83 -14.05
CA LEU A 174 -15.37 11.14 -14.55
C LEU A 174 -14.44 11.88 -13.58
N ASP A 175 -14.65 11.74 -12.27
CA ASP A 175 -13.84 12.42 -11.27
C ASP A 175 -12.43 11.81 -11.15
N SER A 176 -12.31 10.48 -11.11
CA SER A 176 -11.00 9.84 -11.09
C SER A 176 -10.26 10.00 -12.43
N ALA A 177 -10.99 10.02 -13.56
CA ALA A 177 -10.41 10.36 -14.85
C ALA A 177 -9.85 11.79 -14.88
N TYR A 178 -10.54 12.77 -14.28
CA TYR A 178 -10.03 14.12 -14.12
C TYR A 178 -8.77 14.16 -13.24
N LEU A 179 -8.79 13.47 -12.09
CA LEU A 179 -7.62 13.41 -11.20
C LEU A 179 -6.40 12.81 -11.92
N ALA A 180 -6.61 11.78 -12.74
CA ALA A 180 -5.54 11.18 -13.54
C ALA A 180 -5.00 12.11 -14.63
N SER A 181 -5.88 12.70 -15.44
CA SER A 181 -5.48 13.54 -16.58
C SER A 181 -4.74 14.81 -16.18
N HIS A 182 -4.95 15.29 -14.94
CA HIS A 182 -4.26 16.45 -14.38
C HIS A 182 -3.05 16.07 -13.50
N GLY A 183 -2.66 14.79 -13.47
CA GLY A 183 -1.49 14.33 -12.71
C GLY A 183 -1.67 14.32 -11.19
N TYR A 184 -2.91 14.39 -10.69
CA TYR A 184 -3.21 14.37 -9.26
C TYR A 184 -3.28 12.95 -8.68
N ALA A 185 -3.59 11.94 -9.49
CA ALA A 185 -3.67 10.55 -9.04
C ALA A 185 -3.26 9.56 -10.14
N SER A 186 -2.73 8.40 -9.74
CA SER A 186 -2.62 7.24 -10.62
C SER A 186 -3.88 6.38 -10.47
N VAL A 187 -4.52 6.02 -11.58
CA VAL A 187 -5.77 5.25 -11.58
C VAL A 187 -5.56 3.92 -12.28
N ARG A 188 -6.09 2.83 -11.69
CA ARG A 188 -6.21 1.52 -12.32
C ARG A 188 -7.64 1.01 -12.20
N SER A 189 -8.15 0.52 -13.32
CA SER A 189 -9.54 0.05 -13.45
C SER A 189 -9.56 -1.47 -13.57
N LEU A 190 -10.27 -2.13 -12.66
CA LEU A 190 -10.44 -3.58 -12.64
C LEU A 190 -11.63 -3.98 -13.50
N ASP A 191 -11.37 -4.87 -14.46
CA ASP A 191 -12.39 -5.46 -15.33
C ASP A 191 -12.76 -6.85 -14.82
N PHE A 192 -13.71 -6.91 -13.88
CA PHE A 192 -14.14 -8.17 -13.28
C PHE A 192 -14.79 -9.13 -14.28
N ASN A 193 -15.42 -8.60 -15.33
CA ASN A 193 -15.94 -9.42 -16.44
C ASN A 193 -14.78 -10.15 -17.15
N LYS A 194 -13.66 -9.48 -17.43
CA LYS A 194 -12.47 -10.15 -18.01
C LYS A 194 -11.75 -11.05 -17.01
N LEU A 195 -11.71 -10.66 -15.73
CA LEU A 195 -10.95 -11.38 -14.71
C LEU A 195 -11.65 -12.67 -14.24
N LEU A 196 -12.97 -12.63 -14.06
CA LEU A 196 -13.77 -13.69 -13.44
C LEU A 196 -15.03 -14.08 -14.24
N GLY A 197 -15.28 -13.46 -15.39
CA GLY A 197 -16.47 -13.70 -16.22
C GLY A 197 -17.69 -12.87 -15.83
N SER A 198 -17.72 -12.30 -14.62
CA SER A 198 -18.78 -11.40 -14.15
C SER A 198 -18.35 -10.61 -12.91
N GLY A 199 -19.13 -9.59 -12.56
CA GLY A 199 -19.03 -8.87 -11.29
C GLY A 199 -18.39 -7.49 -11.40
N VAL A 200 -18.20 -6.86 -10.24
CA VAL A 200 -17.64 -5.49 -10.12
C VAL A 200 -16.79 -5.37 -8.86
N LEU A 201 -15.92 -4.36 -8.80
CA LEU A 201 -15.22 -4.00 -7.57
C LEU A 201 -16.19 -3.32 -6.59
N HIS A 202 -16.66 -4.03 -5.56
CA HIS A 202 -17.61 -3.46 -4.60
C HIS A 202 -16.98 -3.00 -3.27
N THR A 203 -15.66 -2.97 -3.13
CA THR A 203 -15.00 -2.46 -1.91
C THR A 203 -14.96 -0.94 -1.88
N LYS A 204 -15.03 -0.36 -0.67
CA LYS A 204 -14.86 1.07 -0.41
C LYS A 204 -13.97 1.24 0.82
N PHE A 205 -12.69 1.48 0.59
CA PHE A 205 -11.74 1.73 1.67
C PHE A 205 -10.63 2.67 1.23
N TRP A 206 -10.06 3.37 2.21
CA TRP A 206 -8.93 4.27 2.03
C TRP A 206 -7.81 3.84 2.98
N ILE A 207 -6.57 3.88 2.50
CA ILE A 207 -5.37 3.72 3.32
C ILE A 207 -4.57 5.01 3.20
N VAL A 208 -4.33 5.69 4.31
CA VAL A 208 -3.56 6.94 4.37
C VAL A 208 -2.24 6.68 5.06
N ASP A 209 -1.14 6.99 4.38
CA ASP A 209 0.23 6.88 4.87
C ASP A 209 0.60 5.48 5.43
N VAL A 210 -0.10 4.43 4.97
CA VAL A 210 -0.01 3.05 5.49
C VAL A 210 -0.16 3.02 7.02
N ARG A 211 -1.06 3.88 7.53
CA ARG A 211 -1.22 4.12 8.97
C ARG A 211 -2.67 4.31 9.39
N HIS A 212 -3.46 5.04 8.60
CA HIS A 212 -4.87 5.28 8.88
C HIS A 212 -5.73 4.58 7.84
N ILE A 213 -6.88 4.09 8.27
CA ILE A 213 -7.81 3.34 7.41
C ILE A 213 -9.20 3.95 7.53
N TYR A 214 -9.87 4.13 6.40
CA TYR A 214 -11.33 4.18 6.36
C TYR A 214 -11.84 2.94 5.63
N ILE A 215 -12.88 2.30 6.13
CA ILE A 215 -13.59 1.22 5.43
C ILE A 215 -15.08 1.30 5.74
N GLY A 216 -15.93 1.23 4.72
CA GLY A 216 -17.37 1.40 4.92
C GLY A 216 -18.21 1.14 3.69
N SER A 217 -19.47 1.53 3.77
CA SER A 217 -20.46 1.39 2.69
C SER A 217 -20.45 2.57 1.71
N ALA A 218 -19.97 3.74 2.13
CA ALA A 218 -20.01 4.97 1.33
C ALA A 218 -19.23 4.85 0.01
N ASN A 219 -19.94 5.08 -1.10
CA ASN A 219 -19.32 5.24 -2.41
C ASN A 219 -18.63 6.62 -2.50
N MET A 220 -17.79 6.81 -3.51
CA MET A 220 -17.24 8.14 -3.84
C MET A 220 -18.32 8.99 -4.53
N ASP A 221 -19.46 9.17 -3.88
CA ASP A 221 -20.62 9.88 -4.37
C ASP A 221 -20.99 10.95 -3.33
N TRP A 222 -21.28 12.16 -3.77
CA TRP A 222 -21.75 13.20 -2.86
C TRP A 222 -23.01 12.78 -2.09
N LYS A 223 -23.88 11.96 -2.69
CA LYS A 223 -25.08 11.41 -2.04
C LYS A 223 -24.73 10.48 -0.89
N SER A 224 -23.63 9.71 -0.97
CA SER A 224 -23.15 8.90 0.15
C SER A 224 -22.69 9.76 1.33
N LEU A 225 -22.42 11.05 1.14
CA LEU A 225 -22.04 11.97 2.21
C LEU A 225 -23.26 12.66 2.86
N THR A 226 -24.32 12.92 2.10
CA THR A 226 -25.45 13.74 2.58
C THR A 226 -26.84 13.16 2.43
N GLU A 227 -27.09 12.21 1.53
CA GLU A 227 -28.45 11.71 1.20
C GLU A 227 -28.66 10.22 1.46
N VAL A 228 -27.59 9.46 1.67
CA VAL A 228 -27.65 8.02 1.93
C VAL A 228 -27.18 7.75 3.36
N LYS A 229 -27.89 6.85 4.05
CA LYS A 229 -27.44 6.34 5.34
C LYS A 229 -26.25 5.41 5.11
N GLU A 230 -25.05 5.92 5.32
CA GLU A 230 -23.83 5.13 5.23
C GLU A 230 -23.30 4.77 6.62
N LEU A 231 -22.53 3.68 6.68
CA LEU A 231 -21.84 3.23 7.88
C LEU A 231 -20.42 2.77 7.52
N GLY A 232 -19.47 3.09 8.38
CA GLY A 232 -18.10 2.64 8.26
C GLY A 232 -17.35 2.70 9.57
N TYR A 233 -16.07 2.38 9.48
CA TYR A 233 -15.09 2.53 10.54
C TYR A 233 -13.92 3.36 10.04
N VAL A 234 -13.40 4.19 10.92
CA VAL A 234 -12.06 4.78 10.77
C VAL A 234 -11.16 4.21 11.84
N LEU A 235 -9.96 3.81 11.43
CA LEU A 235 -8.89 3.37 12.31
C LEU A 235 -7.72 4.35 12.18
N TRP A 236 -7.33 4.96 13.31
CA TRP A 236 -6.19 5.86 13.40
C TRP A 236 -5.01 5.16 14.06
N ASN A 237 -3.78 5.45 13.61
CA ASN A 237 -2.54 4.88 14.16
C ASN A 237 -2.58 3.34 14.20
N CYS A 238 -2.90 2.75 13.06
CA CYS A 238 -3.13 1.33 12.91
C CYS A 238 -2.30 0.75 11.77
N SER A 239 -0.97 0.92 11.86
CA SER A 239 -0.06 0.60 10.75
C SER A 239 -0.04 -0.88 10.40
N CYS A 240 -0.18 -1.78 11.38
CA CYS A 240 -0.27 -3.22 11.14
C CYS A 240 -1.50 -3.59 10.28
N LEU A 241 -2.71 -3.14 10.64
CA LEU A 241 -3.91 -3.41 9.82
C LEU A 241 -3.88 -2.65 8.49
N ALA A 242 -3.30 -1.44 8.46
CA ALA A 242 -3.15 -0.69 7.22
C ALA A 242 -2.24 -1.44 6.23
N SER A 243 -1.21 -2.11 6.73
CA SER A 243 -0.30 -2.94 5.94
C SER A 243 -0.98 -4.22 5.44
N GLU A 244 -1.81 -4.86 6.26
CA GLU A 244 -2.64 -5.99 5.81
C GLU A 244 -3.65 -5.56 4.73
N LEU A 245 -4.31 -4.40 4.89
CA LEU A 245 -5.23 -3.86 3.90
C LEU A 245 -4.48 -3.45 2.61
N LEU A 246 -3.25 -2.98 2.73
CA LEU A 246 -2.41 -2.63 1.60
C LEU A 246 -2.12 -3.85 0.71
N LYS A 247 -1.96 -5.06 1.26
CA LYS A 247 -1.80 -6.28 0.45
C LYS A 247 -3.00 -6.51 -0.48
N ILE A 248 -4.22 -6.29 0.03
CA ILE A 248 -5.45 -6.35 -0.78
C ILE A 248 -5.43 -5.26 -1.85
N PHE A 249 -5.08 -4.02 -1.49
CA PHE A 249 -4.99 -2.92 -2.45
C PHE A 249 -3.96 -3.22 -3.56
N ILE A 250 -2.79 -3.76 -3.22
CA ILE A 250 -1.76 -4.13 -4.21
C ILE A 250 -2.24 -5.27 -5.11
N ALA A 251 -3.03 -6.23 -4.59
CA ALA A 251 -3.67 -7.23 -5.43
C ALA A 251 -4.61 -6.57 -6.45
N TYR A 252 -5.45 -5.63 -6.02
CA TYR A 252 -6.31 -4.86 -6.95
C TYR A 252 -5.50 -4.06 -7.96
N TRP A 253 -4.44 -3.39 -7.48
CA TRP A 253 -3.55 -2.59 -8.31
C TRP A 253 -2.91 -3.45 -9.40
N LYS A 254 -2.45 -4.67 -9.08
CA LYS A 254 -1.91 -5.61 -10.07
C LYS A 254 -2.96 -6.09 -11.05
N LEU A 255 -4.19 -6.37 -10.60
CA LEU A 255 -5.30 -6.84 -11.45
C LEU A 255 -5.89 -5.75 -12.34
N GLY A 256 -5.74 -4.48 -11.99
CA GLY A 256 -6.13 -3.35 -12.82
C GLY A 256 -5.07 -2.90 -13.83
N ALA A 257 -3.99 -3.66 -14.01
CA ALA A 257 -3.01 -3.41 -15.07
C ALA A 257 -3.51 -3.96 -16.40
N ASP A 258 -3.07 -3.35 -17.51
CA ASP A 258 -3.44 -3.79 -18.85
C ASP A 258 -3.04 -5.24 -19.10
N GLY A 259 -4.00 -6.05 -19.59
CA GLY A 259 -3.79 -7.47 -19.87
C GLY A 259 -3.59 -8.34 -18.61
N ALA A 260 -3.82 -7.81 -17.41
CA ALA A 260 -3.70 -8.59 -16.18
C ALA A 260 -4.68 -9.77 -16.16
N LYS A 261 -4.23 -10.86 -15.55
CA LYS A 261 -5.02 -12.07 -15.29
C LYS A 261 -4.87 -12.45 -13.83
N VAL A 262 -5.87 -13.13 -13.28
CA VAL A 262 -5.75 -13.71 -11.94
C VAL A 262 -4.65 -14.78 -11.97
N PRO A 263 -3.57 -14.63 -11.18
CA PRO A 263 -2.48 -15.59 -11.19
C PRO A 263 -2.93 -16.89 -10.49
N SER A 264 -2.40 -18.03 -10.93
CA SER A 264 -2.63 -19.32 -10.25
C SER A 264 -2.04 -19.35 -8.84
N LYS A 265 -1.01 -18.53 -8.58
CA LYS A 265 -0.39 -18.33 -7.27
C LYS A 265 -0.06 -16.86 -7.07
N TRP A 266 -0.49 -16.29 -5.96
CA TRP A 266 -0.14 -14.93 -5.57
C TRP A 266 1.31 -14.85 -5.04
N PRO A 267 2.02 -13.72 -5.25
CA PRO A 267 3.35 -13.48 -4.70
C PRO A 267 3.40 -13.67 -3.19
N LEU A 268 4.55 -14.11 -2.67
CA LEU A 268 4.75 -14.30 -1.23
C LEU A 268 4.52 -13.02 -0.43
N SER A 269 4.89 -11.86 -0.99
CA SER A 269 4.69 -10.54 -0.37
C SER A 269 3.22 -10.13 -0.18
N LEU A 270 2.27 -10.79 -0.85
CA LEU A 270 0.83 -10.54 -0.68
C LEU A 270 0.15 -11.58 0.20
N ARG A 271 0.90 -12.52 0.77
CA ARG A 271 0.35 -13.50 1.70
C ARG A 271 0.12 -12.87 3.07
N THR A 272 -0.86 -13.42 3.77
CA THR A 272 -1.10 -13.12 5.17
C THR A 272 -1.28 -14.42 5.95
N VAL A 273 -0.78 -14.43 7.18
CA VAL A 273 -1.06 -15.49 8.15
C VAL A 273 -2.31 -15.18 8.97
N PHE A 274 -2.83 -13.96 8.88
CA PHE A 274 -3.96 -13.49 9.67
C PHE A 274 -5.28 -13.89 9.03
N ASN A 275 -6.12 -14.58 9.78
CA ASN A 275 -7.42 -15.04 9.35
C ASN A 275 -8.32 -15.26 10.57
N PHE A 276 -9.55 -15.73 10.34
CA PHE A 276 -10.51 -15.98 11.42
C PHE A 276 -9.98 -16.87 12.55
N SER A 277 -9.20 -17.90 12.23
CA SER A 277 -8.62 -18.83 13.21
C SER A 277 -7.29 -18.35 13.80
N ASN A 278 -6.64 -17.39 13.17
CA ASN A 278 -5.36 -16.82 13.61
C ASN A 278 -5.40 -15.28 13.45
N PRO A 279 -6.18 -14.56 14.27
CA PRO A 279 -6.31 -13.11 14.14
C PRO A 279 -5.08 -12.38 14.65
N LEU A 280 -4.84 -11.16 14.17
CA LEU A 280 -3.84 -10.25 14.72
C LEU A 280 -4.25 -9.79 16.11
N HIS A 281 -3.38 -9.97 17.10
CA HIS A 281 -3.56 -9.45 18.44
C HIS A 281 -3.12 -7.98 18.50
N MET A 282 -3.95 -7.10 19.01
CA MET A 282 -3.64 -5.66 19.04
C MET A 282 -4.40 -4.94 20.15
N THR A 283 -4.09 -3.66 20.35
CA THR A 283 -4.85 -2.79 21.26
C THR A 283 -5.61 -1.74 20.46
N ILE A 284 -6.94 -1.69 20.62
CA ILE A 284 -7.81 -0.69 20.01
C ILE A 284 -8.58 0.03 21.11
N ASN A 285 -8.54 1.37 21.12
CA ASN A 285 -9.19 2.19 22.15
C ASN A 285 -8.83 1.72 23.57
N ASP A 286 -7.53 1.46 23.80
CA ASP A 286 -6.97 0.97 25.06
C ASP A 286 -7.51 -0.40 25.54
N ARG A 287 -8.10 -1.18 24.63
CA ARG A 287 -8.61 -2.54 24.90
C ARG A 287 -7.93 -3.56 24.00
N ASN A 288 -7.69 -4.75 24.56
CA ASN A 288 -7.23 -5.88 23.78
C ASN A 288 -8.28 -6.24 22.73
N ALA A 289 -7.83 -6.40 21.48
CA ALA A 289 -8.65 -6.69 20.34
C ALA A 289 -7.97 -7.73 19.44
N PHE A 290 -8.79 -8.47 18.71
CA PHE A 290 -8.37 -9.41 17.68
C PHE A 290 -8.93 -8.93 16.35
N ALA A 291 -8.09 -8.84 15.32
CA ALA A 291 -8.50 -8.31 14.03
C ALA A 291 -7.86 -9.07 12.87
N PHE A 292 -8.58 -9.16 11.76
CA PHE A 292 -8.04 -9.57 10.46
C PHE A 292 -8.88 -8.92 9.37
N ILE A 293 -8.33 -8.83 8.15
CA ILE A 293 -9.03 -8.27 7.00
C ILE A 293 -9.15 -9.37 5.95
N SER A 294 -10.34 -9.54 5.41
CA SER A 294 -10.61 -10.48 4.33
C SER A 294 -11.47 -9.82 3.25
N VAL A 295 -11.33 -10.32 2.02
CA VAL A 295 -12.17 -9.98 0.88
C VAL A 295 -12.74 -11.29 0.34
N CYS A 296 -14.06 -11.36 0.25
CA CYS A 296 -14.76 -12.48 -0.37
C CYS A 296 -15.10 -12.11 -1.82
N LEU A 297 -14.45 -12.79 -2.76
CA LEU A 297 -14.86 -12.85 -4.16
C LEU A 297 -15.82 -14.03 -4.29
N SER A 298 -16.96 -13.84 -4.96
CA SER A 298 -18.11 -14.77 -4.98
C SER A 298 -17.75 -16.23 -5.33
N THR A 299 -16.71 -16.48 -6.13
CA THR A 299 -16.25 -17.83 -6.48
C THR A 299 -15.39 -18.51 -5.39
N PHE A 300 -14.80 -17.74 -4.47
CA PHE A 300 -13.96 -18.24 -3.37
C PHE A 300 -14.72 -18.39 -2.04
N CYS A 301 -15.95 -17.88 -1.97
CA CYS A 301 -16.67 -17.68 -0.72
C CYS A 301 -17.47 -18.90 -0.24
N LEU A 302 -17.63 -19.94 -1.06
CA LEU A 302 -18.37 -21.16 -0.67
C LEU A 302 -17.65 -21.98 0.41
N ILE A 303 -16.44 -21.60 0.85
CA ILE A 303 -15.71 -22.29 1.93
C ILE A 303 -15.34 -21.39 3.12
N GLN A 304 -15.44 -20.06 3.06
CA GLN A 304 -15.21 -19.23 4.26
C GLN A 304 -16.10 -17.98 4.30
N ILE A 305 -17.12 -18.09 5.16
CA ILE A 305 -17.90 -17.07 5.87
C ILE A 305 -17.61 -15.60 5.49
N GLN A 306 -18.63 -14.99 4.88
CA GLN A 306 -19.25 -13.70 5.20
C GLN A 306 -18.32 -12.57 5.70
N TYR A 307 -18.24 -11.47 4.94
CA TYR A 307 -17.65 -10.19 5.37
C TYR A 307 -18.10 -9.85 6.81
N LEU A 308 -17.22 -10.09 7.77
CA LEU A 308 -17.42 -9.70 9.16
C LEU A 308 -16.05 -9.32 9.73
N PHE A 309 -15.87 -8.03 10.02
CA PHE A 309 -14.97 -7.63 11.10
C PHE A 309 -15.56 -8.21 12.40
N SER A 310 -15.02 -9.34 12.86
CA SER A 310 -15.40 -9.90 14.16
C SER A 310 -14.45 -9.37 15.23
N PHE A 311 -14.78 -8.22 15.82
CA PHE A 311 -14.19 -7.81 17.08
C PHE A 311 -14.89 -8.58 18.22
N TYR A 312 -14.16 -9.49 18.85
CA TYR A 312 -14.63 -10.12 20.09
C TYR A 312 -14.38 -9.16 21.27
N GLU A 313 -15.42 -8.42 21.68
CA GLU A 313 -15.49 -7.87 23.03
C GLU A 313 -16.48 -8.74 23.85
N ASN A 314 -16.07 -9.15 25.05
CA ASN A 314 -16.93 -9.92 25.94
C ASN A 314 -18.19 -9.11 26.27
N HIS A 315 -19.33 -9.68 25.89
CA HIS A 315 -20.72 -9.22 26.08
C HIS A 315 -21.22 -8.08 25.16
N LEU A 316 -22.28 -8.45 24.40
CA LEU A 316 -23.25 -7.62 23.65
C LEU A 316 -22.79 -6.97 22.34
N SER A 317 -23.14 -7.61 21.20
CA SER A 317 -23.81 -6.99 20.02
C SER A 317 -23.64 -7.79 18.70
N LEU A 318 -23.76 -9.12 18.72
CA LEU A 318 -23.72 -9.95 17.51
C LEU A 318 -24.96 -9.80 16.61
N CYS A 319 -26.07 -9.29 17.13
CA CYS A 319 -27.38 -9.32 16.43
C CYS A 319 -27.60 -8.16 15.44
N GLN A 320 -27.12 -6.94 15.74
CA GLN A 320 -27.31 -5.78 14.86
C GLN A 320 -26.39 -5.79 13.62
N ILE A 321 -25.19 -6.34 13.75
CA ILE A 321 -24.18 -6.35 12.68
C ILE A 321 -24.55 -7.31 11.54
N ARG A 322 -25.25 -8.42 11.84
CA ARG A 322 -25.74 -9.38 10.83
C ARG A 322 -26.74 -8.76 9.84
N TYR A 323 -27.55 -7.79 10.26
CA TYR A 323 -28.58 -7.19 9.41
C TYR A 323 -28.03 -6.14 8.43
N LEU A 324 -26.99 -5.40 8.82
CA LEU A 324 -26.44 -4.28 8.05
C LEU A 324 -25.69 -4.68 6.78
N PHE A 325 -24.97 -5.82 6.79
CA PHE A 325 -24.25 -6.28 5.60
C PHE A 325 -25.12 -7.11 4.63
N PHE A 326 -26.23 -7.69 5.10
CA PHE A 326 -27.16 -8.45 4.26
C PHE A 326 -28.09 -7.55 3.41
N GLN A 327 -28.42 -6.34 3.88
CA GLN A 327 -29.28 -5.44 3.09
C GLN A 327 -28.64 -4.94 1.79
N ASN A 328 -27.32 -4.86 1.69
CA ASN A 328 -26.62 -4.47 0.45
C ASN A 328 -26.43 -5.63 -0.56
N ALA A 329 -26.89 -6.84 -0.24
CA ALA A 329 -26.88 -7.99 -1.16
C ALA A 329 -28.26 -8.24 -1.82
N PHE A 330 -29.31 -7.52 -1.42
CA PHE A 330 -30.66 -7.62 -1.98
C PHE A 330 -31.12 -6.26 -2.52
N HIS A 331 -30.53 -5.81 -3.62
CA HIS A 331 -31.18 -4.85 -4.55
C HIS A 331 -30.80 -5.26 -5.99
N SER A 332 -31.33 -6.41 -6.40
CA SER A 332 -31.40 -6.84 -7.80
C SER A 332 -32.60 -7.77 -7.98
N VAL A 333 -33.76 -7.36 -7.45
CA VAL A 333 -35.08 -7.80 -7.90
C VAL A 333 -36.03 -6.62 -7.64
N ILE A 334 -36.17 -5.75 -8.63
CA ILE A 334 -37.41 -5.25 -9.24
C ILE A 334 -37.01 -4.74 -10.62
#